data_AF-A0A8J3HN74-F1
#
_entry.id   AF-A0A8J3HN74-F1
#
_cell.length_a   1.000
_cell.length_b   1.000
_cell.length_c   1.000
_cell.angle_alpha   90.00
_cell.angle_beta   90.00
_cell.angle_gamma   90.00
#
_symmetry.space_group_name_H-M   'P 1'
#
loop_
_entity.id
_entity.type
_entity.pdbx_description
1 polymer ?
#
loop_
_entity_poly.entity_id
_entity_poly.type
_entity_poly.pdbx_seq_one_letter_code
_entity_poly.pdbx_strand_id
1 'polypeptide(L)'
;MSEQPELAERLGDTIVEVMDTPLWAREGDRLARLLAGHDEQELGAVQALLAADIRALSRKDEQEERARTRRKLAPSWHVRVADLLKARPELEPEARELVDRLGVVDAAPGAVVQFNIATDGGTAIGVQHGSVHYHAMPGAGKAEG
;
A
#
# COMPACT_ATOMS: atom_id res chain seq x y z
N MET A 1 2.83 -25.84 -10.33
CA MET A 1 2.10 -24.76 -11.02
C MET A 1 2.87 -23.50 -10.69
N SER A 2 3.33 -22.72 -11.69
CA SER A 2 4.10 -21.51 -11.40
C SER A 2 3.19 -20.49 -10.70
N GLU A 3 3.53 -20.09 -9.48
CA GLU A 3 2.80 -19.09 -8.66
C GLU A 3 3.13 -17.64 -9.07
N GLN A 4 3.96 -17.48 -10.10
CA GLN A 4 4.36 -16.19 -10.68
C GLN A 4 3.22 -15.21 -11.02
N PRO A 5 2.10 -15.62 -11.65
CA PRO A 5 1.04 -14.67 -12.00
C PRO A 5 0.36 -14.08 -10.76
N GLU A 6 0.12 -14.90 -9.74
CA GLU A 6 -0.47 -14.45 -8.47
C GLU A 6 0.47 -13.51 -7.71
N LEU A 7 1.77 -13.84 -7.67
CA LEU A 7 2.78 -12.95 -7.06
C LEU A 7 2.85 -11.60 -7.78
N ALA A 8 2.75 -11.59 -9.10
CA ALA A 8 2.76 -10.35 -9.88
C ALA A 8 1.55 -9.47 -9.61
N GLU A 9 0.36 -10.07 -9.49
CA GLU A 9 -0.87 -9.36 -9.11
C GLU A 9 -0.73 -8.74 -7.70
N ARG A 10 -0.34 -9.56 -6.71
CA ARG A 10 -0.16 -9.12 -5.33
C ARG A 10 0.88 -8.01 -5.17
N LEU A 11 2.01 -8.11 -5.87
CA LEU A 11 3.03 -7.07 -5.84
C LEU A 11 2.56 -5.79 -6.55
N GLY A 12 1.84 -5.90 -7.67
CA GLY A 12 1.28 -4.72 -8.35
C GLY A 12 0.24 -3.98 -7.50
N ASP A 13 -0.61 -4.70 -6.77
CA ASP A 13 -1.53 -4.10 -5.80
C ASP A 13 -0.77 -3.42 -4.65
N THR A 14 0.20 -4.14 -4.06
CA THR A 14 1.06 -3.63 -2.99
C THR A 14 1.75 -2.32 -3.37
N ILE A 15 2.32 -2.23 -4.57
CA ILE A 15 2.97 -1.02 -5.07
C ILE A 15 2.00 0.17 -5.05
N VAL A 16 0.81 0.00 -5.62
CA VAL A 16 -0.19 1.07 -5.75
C VAL A 16 -0.77 1.47 -4.39
N GLU A 17 -0.93 0.52 -3.48
CA GLU A 17 -1.42 0.79 -2.12
C GLU A 17 -0.38 1.53 -1.27
N VAL A 18 0.91 1.24 -1.45
CA VAL A 18 1.98 1.87 -0.67
C VAL A 18 2.30 3.29 -1.17
N MET A 19 2.15 3.58 -2.46
CA MET A 19 2.54 4.85 -3.12
C MET A 19 2.08 6.14 -2.43
N ASP A 20 0.90 6.17 -1.82
CA ASP A 20 0.38 7.37 -1.14
C ASP A 20 0.35 7.26 0.38
N THR A 21 1.11 6.30 0.92
CA THR A 21 1.25 6.06 2.36
C THR A 21 2.63 6.48 2.84
N PRO A 22 2.81 6.71 4.15
CA PRO A 22 4.13 6.95 4.73
C PRO A 22 5.13 5.80 4.51
N LEU A 23 4.65 4.60 4.18
CA LEU A 23 5.52 3.46 3.87
C LEU A 23 6.32 3.68 2.57
N TRP A 24 5.81 4.48 1.62
CA TRP A 24 6.53 4.81 0.40
C TRP A 24 7.88 5.48 0.67
N ALA A 25 7.94 6.38 1.67
CA ALA A 25 9.19 7.04 2.04
C ALA A 25 10.26 6.08 2.59
N ARG A 26 9.86 4.90 3.07
CA ARG A 26 10.75 3.90 3.65
C ARG A 26 11.13 2.81 2.66
N GLU A 27 10.17 2.34 1.86
CA GLU A 27 10.34 1.16 1.01
C GLU A 27 10.36 1.49 -0.50
N GLY A 28 10.01 2.73 -0.88
CA GLY A 28 9.91 3.15 -2.28
C GLY A 28 11.20 2.98 -3.08
N ASP A 29 12.36 3.26 -2.48
CA ASP A 29 13.66 3.04 -3.12
C ASP A 29 13.94 1.57 -3.37
N ARG A 30 13.56 0.69 -2.42
CA ARG A 30 13.71 -0.76 -2.57
C ARG A 30 12.79 -1.30 -3.65
N LEU A 31 11.53 -0.86 -3.66
CA LEU A 31 10.57 -1.19 -4.70
C LEU A 31 11.04 -0.72 -6.09
N ALA A 32 11.56 0.50 -6.19
CA ALA A 32 12.09 1.03 -7.46
C ALA A 32 13.27 0.21 -7.98
N ARG A 33 14.19 -0.23 -7.10
CA ARG A 33 15.32 -1.10 -7.48
C ARG A 33 14.85 -2.49 -7.93
N LEU A 34 13.92 -3.11 -7.19
CA LEU A 34 13.31 -4.37 -7.60
C LEU A 34 12.67 -4.23 -8.98
N LEU A 35 11.87 -3.19 -9.19
CA LEU A 35 11.14 -2.94 -10.43
C LEU A 35 12.05 -2.64 -11.63
N ALA A 36 13.23 -2.08 -11.37
CA ALA A 36 14.29 -1.92 -12.35
C ALA A 36 15.08 -3.22 -12.60
N GLY A 37 14.78 -4.29 -11.86
CA GLY A 37 15.54 -5.54 -11.86
C GLY A 37 17.00 -5.35 -11.46
N HIS A 38 17.24 -4.43 -10.51
CA HIS A 38 18.57 -3.98 -10.07
C HIS A 38 19.46 -3.41 -11.20
N ASP A 39 18.86 -2.96 -12.30
CA ASP A 39 19.56 -2.26 -13.38
C ASP A 39 19.53 -0.74 -13.13
N GLU A 40 20.71 -0.14 -12.97
CA GLU A 40 20.85 1.30 -12.74
C GLU A 40 20.38 2.15 -13.94
N GLN A 41 20.45 1.62 -15.17
CA GLN A 41 19.98 2.34 -16.36
C GLN A 41 18.44 2.43 -16.39
N GLU A 42 17.76 1.38 -15.95
CA GLU A 42 16.30 1.32 -15.90
C GLU A 42 15.72 2.02 -14.66
N LEU A 43 16.51 2.13 -13.58
CA LEU A 43 16.07 2.72 -12.31
C LEU A 43 15.48 4.13 -12.48
N GLY A 44 16.11 4.97 -13.28
CA GLY A 44 15.62 6.34 -13.53
C GLY A 44 14.25 6.37 -14.22
N ALA A 45 14.01 5.48 -15.19
CA ALA A 45 12.74 5.38 -15.89
C ALA A 45 11.63 4.87 -14.96
N VAL A 46 11.93 3.84 -14.16
CA VAL A 46 11.02 3.29 -13.14
C VAL A 46 10.66 4.35 -12.10
N GLN A 47 11.63 5.09 -11.56
CA GLN A 47 11.39 6.16 -10.61
C GLN A 47 10.52 7.29 -11.21
N ALA A 48 10.73 7.64 -12.48
CA ALA A 48 9.91 8.64 -13.16
C ALA A 48 8.45 8.19 -13.32
N LEU A 49 8.23 6.89 -13.62
CA LEU A 49 6.90 6.29 -13.69
C LEU A 49 6.21 6.31 -12.33
N LEU A 50 6.89 5.83 -11.29
CA LEU A 50 6.38 5.84 -9.91
C LEU A 50 6.02 7.26 -9.46
N ALA A 51 6.89 8.24 -9.75
CA ALA A 51 6.63 9.64 -9.43
C ALA A 51 5.41 10.23 -10.18
N ALA A 52 5.16 9.78 -11.41
CA ALA A 52 3.97 10.20 -12.16
C ALA A 52 2.68 9.67 -11.52
N ASP A 53 2.68 8.42 -11.08
CA ASP A 53 1.54 7.77 -10.43
C ASP A 53 1.27 8.35 -9.04
N ILE A 54 2.31 8.61 -8.26
CA ILE A 54 2.20 9.30 -6.96
C ILE A 54 1.59 10.69 -7.15
N ARG A 55 2.04 11.46 -8.16
CA ARG A 55 1.41 12.76 -8.47
C ARG A 55 -0.05 12.62 -8.89
N ALA A 56 -0.42 11.54 -9.58
CA ALA A 56 -1.81 11.28 -9.94
C ALA A 56 -2.67 11.03 -8.69
N LEU A 57 -2.14 10.32 -7.69
CA LEU A 57 -2.79 10.07 -6.41
C LEU A 57 -2.86 11.33 -5.52
N SER A 58 -1.77 12.09 -5.41
CA SER A 58 -1.71 13.30 -4.57
C SER A 58 -2.60 14.46 -5.04
N ARG A 59 -2.98 14.50 -6.32
CA ARG A 59 -3.89 15.53 -6.86
C ARG A 59 -5.36 15.32 -6.50
N LYS A 60 -5.68 14.23 -5.79
CA LYS A 60 -7.04 13.86 -5.42
C LYS A 60 -7.25 14.14 -3.93
N ASP A 61 -8.12 15.08 -3.63
CA ASP A 61 -8.43 15.48 -2.26
C ASP A 61 -9.37 14.47 -1.61
N GLU A 62 -10.31 13.92 -2.38
CA GLU A 62 -11.31 12.97 -1.93
C GLU A 62 -10.76 11.53 -1.88
N GLN A 63 -11.06 10.83 -0.78
CA GLN A 63 -10.64 9.44 -0.58
C GLN A 63 -11.22 8.50 -1.64
N GLU A 64 -12.45 8.74 -2.11
CA GLU A 64 -13.08 7.94 -3.16
C GLU A 64 -12.35 8.11 -4.50
N GLU A 65 -11.96 9.33 -4.85
CA GLU A 65 -11.20 9.60 -6.06
C GLU A 65 -9.79 8.98 -6.04
N ARG A 66 -9.13 9.00 -4.87
CA ARG A 66 -7.86 8.28 -4.66
C ARG A 66 -8.05 6.78 -4.86
N ALA A 67 -9.05 6.19 -4.23
CA ALA A 67 -9.36 4.76 -4.38
C ALA A 67 -9.68 4.37 -5.83
N ARG A 68 -10.44 5.21 -6.54
CA ARG A 68 -10.73 5.01 -7.97
C ARG A 68 -9.46 5.11 -8.83
N THR A 69 -8.54 6.00 -8.49
CA THR A 69 -7.25 6.14 -9.18
C THR A 69 -6.38 4.90 -8.94
N ARG A 70 -6.26 4.42 -7.69
CA ARG A 70 -5.55 3.18 -7.36
C ARG A 70 -6.06 1.99 -8.19
N ARG A 71 -7.38 1.79 -8.25
CA ARG A 71 -8.01 0.73 -9.07
C ARG A 71 -7.71 0.82 -10.57
N LYS A 72 -7.44 2.03 -11.09
CA LYS A 72 -7.05 2.24 -12.50
C LYS A 72 -5.58 1.95 -12.74
N LEU A 73 -4.72 2.18 -11.75
CA LEU A 73 -3.27 1.98 -11.86
C LEU A 73 -2.88 0.50 -11.71
N ALA A 74 -3.55 -0.23 -10.82
CA ALA A 74 -3.22 -1.61 -10.46
C ALA A 74 -3.06 -2.56 -11.66
N PRO A 75 -3.99 -2.63 -12.64
CA PRO A 75 -3.84 -3.53 -13.80
C PRO A 75 -2.56 -3.27 -14.60
N SER A 76 -2.14 -2.01 -14.70
CA SER A 76 -0.93 -1.65 -15.43
C SER A 76 0.34 -2.05 -14.67
N TRP A 77 0.29 -2.09 -13.35
CA TRP A 77 1.38 -2.59 -12.51
C TRP A 77 1.43 -4.12 -12.50
N HIS A 78 0.28 -4.81 -12.50
CA HIS A 78 0.23 -6.27 -12.65
C HIS A 78 0.97 -6.74 -13.90
N VAL A 79 0.70 -6.12 -15.05
CA VAL A 79 1.35 -6.45 -16.33
C VAL A 79 2.87 -6.21 -16.25
N ARG A 80 3.30 -5.04 -15.75
CA ARG A 80 4.73 -4.70 -15.66
C ARG A 80 5.49 -5.66 -14.74
N VAL A 81 4.92 -6.00 -13.59
CA VAL A 81 5.54 -6.95 -12.66
C VAL A 81 5.56 -8.35 -13.26
N ALA A 82 4.49 -8.78 -13.93
CA ALA A 82 4.45 -10.08 -14.60
C ALA A 82 5.54 -10.18 -15.68
N ASP A 83 5.71 -9.14 -16.50
CA ASP A 83 6.76 -9.08 -17.52
C ASP A 83 8.15 -9.08 -16.89
N LEU A 84 8.35 -8.34 -15.80
CA LEU A 84 9.61 -8.33 -15.03
C LEU A 84 9.95 -9.72 -14.49
N LEU A 85 9.03 -10.37 -13.77
CA LEU A 85 9.28 -11.68 -13.16
C LEU A 85 9.42 -12.79 -14.21
N LYS A 86 8.76 -12.64 -15.36
CA LYS A 86 8.97 -13.53 -16.51
C LYS A 86 10.36 -13.36 -17.12
N ALA A 87 10.84 -12.12 -17.22
CA ALA A 87 12.17 -11.82 -17.77
C ALA A 87 13.30 -12.15 -16.78
N ARG A 88 13.05 -11.97 -15.48
CA ARG A 88 13.99 -12.17 -14.37
C ARG A 88 13.36 -12.99 -13.24
N PRO A 89 13.20 -14.32 -13.42
CA PRO A 89 12.60 -15.19 -12.42
C PRO A 89 13.38 -15.22 -11.09
N GLU A 90 14.68 -14.89 -11.11
CA GLU A 90 15.52 -14.78 -9.91
C GLU A 90 15.05 -13.71 -8.91
N LEU A 91 14.18 -12.78 -9.33
CA LEU A 91 13.63 -11.72 -8.48
C LEU A 91 12.39 -12.17 -7.68
N GLU A 92 11.81 -13.35 -7.98
CA GLU A 92 10.63 -13.84 -7.27
C GLU A 92 10.78 -13.92 -5.74
N PRO A 93 11.91 -14.38 -5.17
CA PRO A 93 12.05 -14.44 -3.72
C PRO A 93 12.01 -13.05 -3.07
N GLU A 94 12.66 -12.07 -3.69
CA GLU A 94 12.66 -10.68 -3.21
C GLU A 94 11.29 -10.02 -3.37
N ALA A 95 10.60 -10.28 -4.49
CA ALA A 95 9.24 -9.84 -4.72
C ALA A 95 8.28 -10.39 -3.64
N ARG A 96 8.40 -11.68 -3.31
CA ARG A 96 7.61 -12.32 -2.26
C ARG A 96 7.92 -11.75 -0.88
N GLU A 97 9.20 -11.57 -0.55
CA GLU A 97 9.62 -10.92 0.70
C GLU A 97 9.02 -9.53 0.85
N LEU A 98 8.99 -8.74 -0.24
CA LEU A 98 8.42 -7.40 -0.24
C LEU A 98 6.90 -7.41 -0.05
N VAL A 99 6.18 -8.29 -0.74
CA VAL A 99 4.73 -8.47 -0.54
C VAL A 99 4.43 -8.86 0.91
N ASP A 100 5.13 -9.87 1.43
CA ASP A 100 4.90 -10.38 2.79
C ASP A 100 5.25 -9.34 3.86
N ARG A 101 6.32 -8.56 3.65
CA ARG A 101 6.73 -7.48 4.56
C ARG A 101 5.75 -6.32 4.57
N LEU A 102 5.31 -5.90 3.37
CA LEU A 102 4.41 -4.76 3.25
C LEU A 102 2.99 -5.13 3.69
N GLY A 103 2.67 -6.44 3.72
CA GLY A 103 1.47 -6.98 4.34
C GLY A 103 0.19 -6.44 3.74
N VAL A 104 0.27 -5.93 2.51
CA VAL A 104 -0.86 -5.36 1.81
C VAL A 104 -1.51 -6.46 0.98
N VAL A 105 -2.81 -6.56 1.16
CA VAL A 105 -3.76 -7.51 0.57
C VAL A 105 -3.87 -8.87 1.25
N ASP A 106 -4.82 -8.92 2.19
CA ASP A 106 -5.82 -9.99 2.23
C ASP A 106 -7.21 -9.34 2.06
N ALA A 107 -7.49 -8.87 0.84
CA ALA A 107 -8.80 -8.30 0.50
C ALA A 107 -9.63 -9.35 -0.23
N ALA A 108 -10.26 -10.24 0.53
CA ALA A 108 -11.39 -11.01 0.01
C ALA A 108 -12.42 -10.07 -0.62
N PRO A 109 -13.12 -10.45 -1.71
CA PRO A 109 -14.15 -9.59 -2.31
C PRO A 109 -15.25 -9.29 -1.30
N GLY A 110 -15.23 -8.07 -0.74
CA GLY A 110 -16.12 -7.61 0.34
C GLY A 110 -15.40 -7.13 1.62
N ALA A 111 -14.09 -7.38 1.76
CA ALA A 111 -13.30 -6.91 2.89
C ALA A 111 -12.84 -5.47 2.66
N VAL A 112 -13.39 -4.54 3.46
CA VAL A 112 -12.85 -3.18 3.57
C VAL A 112 -11.63 -3.26 4.48
N VAL A 113 -10.43 -3.15 3.89
CA VAL A 113 -9.18 -3.06 4.63
C VAL A 113 -9.03 -1.63 5.15
N GLN A 114 -9.12 -1.46 6.47
CA GLN A 114 -8.89 -0.17 7.14
C GLN A 114 -7.55 -0.22 7.87
N PHE A 115 -6.58 0.56 7.40
CA PHE A 115 -5.31 0.77 8.09
C PHE A 115 -5.52 1.76 9.24
N ASN A 116 -5.62 1.24 10.46
CA ASN A 116 -5.62 2.05 11.68
C ASN A 116 -4.25 1.96 12.33
N ILE A 117 -3.47 3.04 12.28
CA ILE A 117 -2.20 3.16 13.00
C ILE A 117 -2.39 4.23 14.06
N ALA A 118 -2.23 3.86 15.33
CA ALA A 118 -2.17 4.80 16.45
C ALA A 118 -0.72 4.90 16.95
N THR A 119 -0.20 6.11 17.07
CA THR A 119 1.08 6.42 17.72
C THR A 119 0.86 7.48 18.79
N ASP A 120 1.60 7.39 19.91
CA ASP A 120 1.51 8.26 21.10
C ASP A 120 0.16 8.27 21.85
N GLY A 121 -0.28 7.10 22.33
CA GLY A 121 -1.40 6.99 23.26
C GLY A 121 -2.79 7.27 22.67
N GLY A 122 -2.89 7.43 21.35
CA GLY A 122 -4.17 7.61 20.66
C GLY A 122 -5.02 6.34 20.68
N THR A 123 -6.28 6.46 21.08
CA THR A 123 -7.27 5.38 20.89
C THR A 123 -7.79 5.45 19.46
N ALA A 124 -7.55 4.40 18.67
CA ALA A 124 -8.16 4.25 17.35
C ALA A 124 -9.50 3.51 17.46
N ILE A 125 -10.58 4.12 16.96
CA ILE A 125 -11.90 3.49 16.87
C ILE A 125 -12.31 3.43 15.40
N GLY A 126 -12.59 2.21 14.92
CA GLY A 126 -13.15 1.97 13.59
C GLY A 126 -14.60 1.47 13.69
N VAL A 127 -15.50 2.07 12.91
CA VAL A 127 -16.90 1.64 12.78
C VAL A 127 -17.23 1.56 11.29
N GLN A 128 -17.65 0.38 10.83
CA GLN A 128 -17.98 0.11 9.41
C GLN A 128 -19.48 0.28 9.08
N HIS A 129 -20.37 0.29 10.08
CA HIS A 129 -21.78 0.70 9.94
C HIS A 129 -22.38 1.01 11.33
N GLY A 130 -22.77 2.27 11.56
CA GLY A 130 -23.42 2.72 12.80
C GLY A 130 -22.72 3.91 13.47
N SER A 131 -23.53 4.79 14.07
CA SER A 131 -23.06 6.00 14.77
C SER A 131 -22.45 5.66 16.13
N VAL A 132 -21.28 6.26 16.43
CA VAL A 132 -20.67 6.21 17.77
C VAL A 132 -21.29 7.32 18.62
N HIS A 133 -22.03 6.94 19.67
CA HIS A 133 -22.49 7.87 20.69
C HIS A 133 -21.51 7.87 21.86
N TYR A 134 -20.92 9.03 22.13
CA TYR A 134 -20.02 9.24 23.26
C TYR A 134 -20.84 9.61 24.50
N HIS A 135 -20.74 8.83 25.58
CA HIS A 135 -21.09 9.30 26.92
C HIS A 135 -19.79 9.43 27.71
N ALA A 136 -19.26 10.66 27.80
CA ALA A 136 -18.23 10.97 28.78
C ALA A 136 -18.89 10.90 30.17
N MET A 137 -18.49 9.93 30.99
CA MET A 137 -18.76 10.01 32.42
C MET A 137 -17.95 11.17 32.99
N PRO A 138 -18.57 12.12 33.71
CA PRO A 138 -17.81 13.18 34.38
C PRO A 138 -16.89 12.54 35.41
N GLY A 139 -15.59 12.82 35.30
CA GLY A 139 -14.56 12.31 36.20
C GLY A 139 -14.89 12.65 37.65
N ALA A 140 -15.17 11.63 38.45
CA ALA A 140 -15.26 11.74 39.90
C ALA A 140 -13.86 11.53 40.50
N GLY A 141 -13.36 12.56 41.18
CA GLY A 141 -12.44 12.41 42.31
C GLY A 141 -11.00 12.89 42.11
N LYS A 142 -10.76 14.19 42.35
CA LYS A 142 -9.54 14.60 43.06
C LYS A 142 -9.86 14.56 44.56
N ALA A 143 -9.14 13.74 45.31
CA ALA A 143 -9.10 13.78 46.78
C ALA A 143 -7.68 14.17 47.19
N GLU A 144 -7.47 15.45 47.53
CA GLU A 144 -6.35 15.92 48.35
C GLU A 144 -6.85 17.10 49.19
N GLY A 145 -6.76 16.96 50.52
CA GLY A 145 -7.21 17.91 51.53
C GLY A 145 -7.53 17.22 52.85
#